data_AF-A0A8H7R7W8-F1
#
_entry.id   AF-A0A8H7R7W8-F1
#
_cell.length_a   1.000
_cell.length_b   1.000
_cell.length_c   1.000
_cell.angle_alpha   90.00
_cell.angle_beta   90.00
_cell.angle_gamma   90.00
#
_symmetry.space_group_name_H-M   'P 1'
#
loop_
_entity.id
_entity.type
_entity.pdbx_description
1 polymer ?
#
loop_
_entity_poly.entity_id
_entity_poly.type
_entity_poly.pdbx_seq_one_letter_code
_entity_poly.pdbx_strand_id
1 'polypeptide(L)'
;MIGSDEFPQDEEYAQEEGYAPQEGYPTEEEAYEQQDAPLTELVQTTSGKVQGFKDEGNQVEVYLGIPYAEPPVGHLRFKPTVAIHTPEEERMCIEHAPAAPQTQMPFDTLMSVQIDLQSEDCLYLNIWTPDTIKGSNRPVIVWFHPGACMSGSSSQPFWDGTNLARNDAIIVSFNYRLGALGWTAMNHVSPDLKGTANLGLLDQITALKWVQANIAEFGGDPNNVTAFGSSAGAACIMAIVLSPNTSGLFKRVVLQSPPMFMVSPQDWAEMKGDILTRSLGLDSSNLLEEMQSVEVETFLDTQTFMTTWPNFLEGLAPIGPSADDDVLPSTLIEHFFHEPLPKGYEDLEIMIGYTRDEFNFFFPFLPNFQDMDDSMFVRTYFTHIFGAKNARRAYELYKEEIVPPQSPPSEVTRYMCSDVMCRIAALLSAENLASNGHKVYLYEWDYESNDVQNVIKAAHMVDSVFSWDNLIYWTDNPFLGPGDDYERDRIAKQVSLAIINFGRTGDPNHDGIPEWPLYITSDVRDRNALIFDREVRVEHNIYDTGLQLWKTVLKDYVRTPMFTVNPKPVKKGKLTSPPPEDLSQNKKRKMTE
;
A
#
# COMPACT_ATOMS: atom_id res chain seq x y z
N MET A 1 37.56 44.71 5.08
CA MET A 1 37.89 45.77 4.10
C MET A 1 37.76 45.14 2.74
N ILE A 2 36.84 45.66 1.90
CA ILE A 2 36.88 45.73 0.42
C ILE A 2 37.04 44.37 -0.30
N GLY A 3 36.25 43.95 -1.28
CA GLY A 3 35.32 44.63 -2.18
C GLY A 3 34.95 43.63 -3.28
N SER A 4 34.07 44.08 -4.17
CA SER A 4 33.51 43.44 -5.36
C SER A 4 34.54 42.89 -6.36
N ASP A 5 34.08 42.00 -7.25
CA ASP A 5 34.17 42.07 -8.73
C ASP A 5 33.91 40.65 -9.29
N GLU A 6 32.74 40.42 -9.91
CA GLU A 6 32.50 40.41 -11.36
C GLU A 6 33.26 39.32 -12.14
N PHE A 7 32.46 38.46 -12.79
CA PHE A 7 32.84 37.40 -13.70
C PHE A 7 33.58 37.92 -14.95
N PRO A 8 34.45 37.10 -15.55
CA PRO A 8 34.63 37.08 -16.99
C PRO A 8 34.00 35.81 -17.61
N GLN A 9 33.22 36.04 -18.65
CA GLN A 9 32.94 35.06 -19.71
C GLN A 9 34.24 34.73 -20.44
N ASP A 10 34.43 33.49 -20.84
CA ASP A 10 35.15 33.15 -22.07
C ASP A 10 34.65 31.82 -22.64
N GLU A 11 34.47 31.84 -23.96
CA GLU A 11 33.89 30.85 -24.85
C GLU A 11 34.86 29.70 -25.22
N GLU A 12 34.27 28.71 -25.88
CA GLU A 12 34.88 27.77 -26.83
C GLU A 12 35.69 26.58 -26.28
N TYR A 13 35.09 25.38 -26.37
CA TYR A 13 35.52 24.34 -27.32
C TYR A 13 34.36 23.37 -27.56
N ALA A 14 33.68 23.55 -28.69
CA ALA A 14 32.78 22.55 -29.27
C ALA A 14 33.60 21.65 -30.21
N GLN A 15 33.55 20.34 -29.99
CA GLN A 15 33.78 19.35 -31.05
C GLN A 15 32.68 18.30 -30.96
N GLU A 16 31.84 18.33 -31.99
CA GLU A 16 30.84 17.34 -32.33
C GLU A 16 31.53 16.04 -32.78
N GLU A 17 31.15 14.90 -32.19
CA GLU A 17 31.11 13.64 -32.92
C GLU A 17 29.68 13.09 -32.84
N GLY A 18 29.05 13.02 -34.01
CA GLY A 18 27.66 12.61 -34.16
C GLY A 18 27.47 11.10 -33.92
N TYR A 19 26.51 10.78 -33.07
CA TYR A 19 25.87 9.47 -33.03
C TYR A 19 24.62 9.53 -33.91
N ALA A 20 24.60 8.71 -34.97
CA ALA A 20 23.37 8.45 -35.72
C ALA A 20 22.41 7.63 -34.85
N PRO A 21 21.11 7.94 -34.79
CA PRO A 21 20.15 7.13 -34.05
C PRO A 21 19.96 5.79 -34.76
N GLN A 22 20.15 4.69 -34.02
CA GLN A 22 19.73 3.36 -34.46
C GLN A 22 18.20 3.30 -34.40
N GLU A 23 17.60 2.81 -35.49
CA GLU A 23 16.16 2.61 -35.64
C GLU A 23 15.60 1.64 -34.58
N GLY A 24 14.47 2.02 -33.98
CA GLY A 24 13.42 1.08 -33.54
C GLY A 24 13.31 0.80 -32.04
N TYR A 25 13.03 1.82 -31.22
CA TYR A 25 12.35 1.62 -29.93
C TYR A 25 11.34 2.75 -29.70
N PRO A 26 10.13 2.46 -29.20
CA PRO A 26 9.11 3.48 -29.02
C PRO A 26 9.50 4.50 -27.96
N THR A 27 9.40 5.79 -28.28
CA THR A 27 9.47 6.89 -27.31
C THR A 27 8.13 7.04 -26.59
N GLU A 28 8.07 7.81 -25.49
CA GLU A 28 6.83 8.11 -24.75
C GLU A 28 5.68 8.65 -25.64
N GLU A 29 5.99 9.22 -26.81
CA GLU A 29 5.00 9.65 -27.81
C GLU A 29 4.37 8.48 -28.60
N GLU A 30 5.07 7.34 -28.74
CA GLU A 30 4.54 6.16 -29.45
C GLU A 30 3.66 5.28 -28.55
N ALA A 31 3.60 5.54 -27.24
CA ALA A 31 2.74 4.78 -26.32
C ALA A 31 1.24 5.08 -26.49
N TYR A 32 0.85 6.16 -27.20
CA TYR A 32 -0.54 6.56 -27.36
C TYR A 32 -0.86 7.23 -28.71
N GLU A 33 -0.37 6.70 -29.85
CA GLU A 33 -1.07 6.91 -31.14
C GLU A 33 -2.34 6.04 -31.19
N GLN A 34 -3.30 6.32 -30.28
CA GLN A 34 -4.58 5.59 -30.14
C GLN A 34 -5.66 6.02 -31.16
N GLN A 35 -5.36 6.91 -32.11
CA GLN A 35 -6.38 7.46 -33.02
C GLN A 35 -6.94 6.48 -34.07
N ASP A 36 -6.33 5.29 -34.24
CA ASP A 36 -6.74 4.30 -35.26
C ASP A 36 -7.14 2.92 -34.69
N ALA A 37 -7.18 2.73 -33.37
CA ALA A 37 -7.57 1.44 -32.79
C ALA A 37 -9.08 1.14 -33.01
N PRO A 38 -9.45 -0.06 -33.49
CA PRO A 38 -10.85 -0.39 -33.73
C PRO A 38 -11.63 -0.46 -32.42
N LEU A 39 -12.84 0.10 -32.41
CA LEU A 39 -13.71 0.08 -31.24
C LEU A 39 -14.26 -1.33 -30.96
N THR A 40 -14.54 -1.59 -29.68
CA THR A 40 -15.25 -2.78 -29.22
C THR A 40 -16.76 -2.70 -29.52
N GLU A 41 -17.47 -3.81 -29.35
CA GLU A 41 -18.93 -3.76 -29.27
C GLU A 41 -19.37 -3.09 -27.96
N LEU A 42 -20.58 -2.52 -27.93
CA LEU A 42 -21.16 -1.96 -26.71
C LEU A 42 -21.43 -3.06 -25.68
N VAL A 43 -20.87 -2.91 -24.47
CA VAL A 43 -21.09 -3.80 -23.33
C VAL A 43 -22.11 -3.15 -22.39
N GLN A 44 -23.18 -3.88 -22.05
CA GLN A 44 -24.21 -3.38 -21.14
C GLN A 44 -23.76 -3.53 -19.68
N THR A 45 -23.81 -2.46 -18.91
CA THR A 45 -23.53 -2.48 -17.46
C THR A 45 -24.65 -1.77 -16.67
N THR A 46 -24.59 -1.83 -15.35
CA THR A 46 -25.49 -1.10 -14.45
C THR A 46 -25.25 0.41 -14.48
N SER A 47 -24.05 0.85 -14.86
CA SER A 47 -23.67 2.27 -15.00
C SER A 47 -23.77 2.77 -16.44
N GLY A 48 -24.38 2.01 -17.36
CA GLY A 48 -24.54 2.39 -18.76
C GLY A 48 -23.98 1.38 -19.75
N LYS A 49 -24.13 1.67 -21.04
CA LYS A 49 -23.46 0.93 -22.11
C LYS A 49 -22.07 1.52 -22.31
N VAL A 50 -21.04 0.70 -22.29
CA VAL A 50 -19.66 1.14 -22.42
C VAL A 50 -19.04 0.60 -23.70
N GLN A 51 -18.24 1.43 -24.37
CA GLN A 51 -17.48 1.06 -25.55
C GLN A 51 -16.01 1.39 -25.32
N GLY A 52 -15.16 0.37 -25.32
CA GLY A 52 -13.70 0.50 -25.29
C GLY A 52 -13.09 0.34 -26.69
N PHE A 53 -11.78 0.11 -26.74
CA PHE A 53 -11.04 -0.17 -27.98
C PHE A 53 -10.37 -1.54 -27.94
N LYS A 54 -10.00 -2.06 -29.11
CA LYS A 54 -9.28 -3.33 -29.27
C LYS A 54 -7.82 -3.04 -29.53
N ASP A 55 -6.96 -3.56 -28.66
CA ASP A 55 -5.54 -3.69 -28.93
C ASP A 55 -5.31 -5.01 -29.70
N GLU A 56 -5.43 -4.95 -31.03
CA GLU A 56 -5.28 -6.12 -31.90
C GLU A 56 -3.87 -6.73 -31.84
N GLY A 57 -2.84 -5.91 -31.54
CA GLY A 57 -1.46 -6.36 -31.41
C GLY A 57 -1.26 -7.26 -30.19
N ASN A 58 -1.93 -6.93 -29.09
CA ASN A 58 -1.88 -7.71 -27.86
C ASN A 58 -3.05 -8.68 -27.68
N GLN A 59 -4.07 -8.63 -28.53
CA GLN A 59 -5.30 -9.43 -28.45
C GLN A 59 -6.07 -9.19 -27.14
N VAL A 60 -6.25 -7.92 -26.81
CA VAL A 60 -6.96 -7.47 -25.59
C VAL A 60 -8.00 -6.39 -25.97
N GLU A 61 -9.17 -6.47 -25.37
CA GLU A 61 -10.17 -5.39 -25.35
C GLU A 61 -9.99 -4.55 -24.09
N VAL A 62 -9.88 -3.24 -24.26
CA VAL A 62 -9.52 -2.28 -23.20
C VAL A 62 -10.63 -1.26 -23.01
N TYR A 63 -11.06 -1.07 -21.77
CA TYR A 63 -12.08 -0.11 -21.37
C TYR A 63 -11.53 0.78 -20.25
N LEU A 64 -11.35 2.07 -20.51
CA LEU A 64 -10.77 3.03 -19.57
C LEU A 64 -11.83 4.04 -19.11
N GLY A 65 -11.82 4.40 -17.83
CA GLY A 65 -12.69 5.47 -17.31
C GLY A 65 -14.18 5.10 -17.21
N ILE A 66 -14.52 3.88 -16.78
CA ILE A 66 -15.92 3.49 -16.52
C ILE A 66 -16.35 4.00 -15.13
N PRO A 67 -17.41 4.81 -15.00
CA PRO A 67 -17.87 5.26 -13.68
C PRO A 67 -18.51 4.10 -12.90
N TYR A 68 -18.09 3.91 -11.64
CA TYR A 68 -18.69 2.92 -10.74
C TYR A 68 -19.58 3.54 -9.65
N ALA A 69 -19.52 4.86 -9.48
CA ALA A 69 -20.33 5.63 -8.54
C ALA A 69 -20.60 7.05 -9.08
N GLU A 70 -21.54 7.76 -8.47
CA GLU A 70 -21.74 9.19 -8.72
C GLU A 70 -20.50 10.00 -8.28
N PRO A 71 -20.16 11.10 -8.98
CA PRO A 71 -19.03 11.96 -8.61
C PRO A 71 -19.18 12.51 -7.18
N PRO A 72 -18.19 12.35 -6.28
CA PRO A 72 -18.27 12.78 -4.88
C PRO A 72 -18.01 14.29 -4.71
N VAL A 73 -18.63 15.12 -5.55
CA VAL A 73 -18.42 16.57 -5.63
C VAL A 73 -19.53 17.36 -4.93
N GLY A 74 -19.23 18.60 -4.54
CA GLY A 74 -20.19 19.53 -3.93
C GLY A 74 -20.89 18.91 -2.71
N HIS A 75 -22.21 18.74 -2.79
CA HIS A 75 -23.00 18.19 -1.68
C HIS A 75 -22.72 16.70 -1.37
N LEU A 76 -22.07 15.96 -2.29
CA LEU A 76 -21.62 14.58 -2.07
C LEU A 76 -20.20 14.50 -1.51
N ARG A 77 -19.47 15.62 -1.45
CA ARG A 77 -18.17 15.66 -0.77
C ARG A 77 -18.36 15.31 0.71
N PHE A 78 -17.46 14.48 1.24
CA PHE A 78 -17.53 13.91 2.59
C PHE A 78 -18.77 13.04 2.87
N LYS A 79 -19.40 12.47 1.84
CA LYS A 79 -20.47 11.48 1.97
C LYS A 79 -20.04 10.12 1.44
N PRO A 80 -20.63 9.01 1.94
CA PRO A 80 -20.51 7.69 1.33
C PRO A 80 -20.86 7.73 -0.16
N THR A 81 -20.31 6.77 -0.92
CA THR A 81 -20.62 6.62 -2.34
C THR A 81 -22.12 6.52 -2.60
N VAL A 82 -22.54 7.10 -3.71
CA VAL A 82 -23.89 6.93 -4.25
C VAL A 82 -23.78 6.09 -5.51
N ALA A 83 -24.60 5.05 -5.60
CA ALA A 83 -24.61 4.19 -6.79
C ALA A 83 -25.08 4.98 -8.02
N ILE A 84 -24.29 4.92 -9.08
CA ILE A 84 -24.69 5.43 -10.39
C ILE A 84 -25.54 4.36 -11.11
N HIS A 85 -26.72 4.77 -11.59
CA HIS A 85 -27.62 3.88 -12.32
C HIS A 85 -28.17 4.55 -13.57
N THR A 86 -27.38 4.46 -14.64
CA THR A 86 -27.66 5.07 -15.94
C THR A 86 -27.58 4.04 -17.07
N PRO A 87 -28.29 2.90 -16.98
CA PRO A 87 -28.09 1.74 -17.87
C PRO A 87 -28.29 2.04 -19.37
N GLU A 88 -29.05 3.08 -19.71
CA GLU A 88 -29.31 3.45 -21.11
C GLU A 88 -28.28 4.42 -21.69
N GLU A 89 -27.43 5.03 -20.87
CA GLU A 89 -26.44 6.00 -21.31
C GLU A 89 -25.24 5.30 -21.95
N GLU A 90 -24.86 5.74 -23.14
CA GLU A 90 -23.71 5.22 -23.88
C GLU A 90 -22.47 6.07 -23.57
N ARG A 91 -21.37 5.40 -23.21
CA ARG A 91 -20.09 6.03 -22.85
C ARG A 91 -18.96 5.46 -23.70
N MET A 92 -18.15 6.36 -24.22
CA MET A 92 -16.85 6.02 -24.81
C MET A 92 -15.83 5.93 -23.67
N CYS A 93 -15.28 4.74 -23.46
CA CYS A 93 -14.38 4.39 -22.37
C CYS A 93 -13.00 4.04 -22.95
N ILE A 94 -12.34 5.02 -23.57
CA ILE A 94 -11.06 4.85 -24.27
C ILE A 94 -9.93 5.71 -23.68
N GLU A 95 -10.23 6.54 -22.69
CA GLU A 95 -9.26 7.40 -21.99
C GLU A 95 -9.37 7.19 -20.49
N HIS A 96 -8.24 7.29 -19.78
CA HIS A 96 -8.25 7.25 -18.33
C HIS A 96 -8.99 8.46 -17.75
N ALA A 97 -9.84 8.20 -16.75
CA ALA A 97 -10.47 9.26 -15.98
C ALA A 97 -9.45 9.93 -15.02
N PRO A 98 -9.74 11.15 -14.53
CA PRO A 98 -8.87 11.85 -13.58
C PRO A 98 -8.55 11.04 -12.32
N ALA A 99 -7.32 11.21 -11.82
CA ALA A 99 -6.92 10.73 -10.51
C ALA A 99 -7.65 11.50 -9.40
N ALA A 100 -7.77 10.88 -8.21
CA ALA A 100 -8.26 11.58 -7.03
C ALA A 100 -7.30 12.72 -6.65
N PRO A 101 -7.80 13.85 -6.08
CA PRO A 101 -6.94 14.97 -5.73
C PRO A 101 -5.89 14.57 -4.69
N GLN A 102 -4.64 14.93 -4.97
CA GLN A 102 -3.47 14.52 -4.21
C GLN A 102 -2.29 15.46 -4.45
N THR A 103 -1.43 15.58 -3.43
CA THR A 103 -0.15 16.27 -3.57
C THR A 103 0.93 15.28 -3.98
N GLN A 104 1.90 15.71 -4.78
CA GLN A 104 3.06 14.88 -5.08
C GLN A 104 3.84 14.56 -3.80
N MET A 105 4.08 13.27 -3.55
CA MET A 105 4.85 12.78 -2.42
C MET A 105 6.31 12.55 -2.83
N PRO A 106 7.28 12.60 -1.88
CA PRO A 106 8.69 12.37 -2.20
C PRO A 106 8.96 11.05 -2.92
N PHE A 107 8.21 10.00 -2.58
CA PHE A 107 8.33 8.69 -3.22
C PHE A 107 7.79 8.64 -4.66
N ASP A 108 6.85 9.51 -5.01
CA ASP A 108 6.39 9.65 -6.41
C ASP A 108 7.56 10.14 -7.28
N THR A 109 8.39 11.04 -6.77
CA THR A 109 9.59 11.51 -7.48
C THR A 109 10.62 10.40 -7.72
N LEU A 110 10.89 9.54 -6.72
CA LEU A 110 11.83 8.42 -6.87
C LEU A 110 11.34 7.41 -7.91
N MET A 111 10.04 7.14 -7.91
CA MET A 111 9.42 6.24 -8.88
C MET A 111 9.22 6.90 -10.26
N SER A 112 9.55 8.19 -10.40
CA SER A 112 9.33 8.99 -11.61
C SER A 112 7.84 9.03 -12.03
N VAL A 113 6.97 9.13 -11.04
CA VAL A 113 5.52 9.24 -11.20
C VAL A 113 5.10 10.69 -11.37
N GLN A 114 4.32 10.95 -12.43
CA GLN A 114 3.62 12.21 -12.66
C GLN A 114 2.12 11.94 -12.79
N ILE A 115 1.31 12.69 -12.05
CA ILE A 115 -0.15 12.60 -12.05
C ILE A 115 -0.71 14.03 -12.22
N ASP A 116 -0.87 14.42 -13.48
CA ASP A 116 -1.24 15.79 -13.83
C ASP A 116 -2.76 16.01 -13.83
N LEU A 117 -3.53 15.04 -14.32
CA LEU A 117 -4.98 15.14 -14.40
C LEU A 117 -5.64 14.65 -13.11
N GLN A 118 -6.10 15.59 -12.29
CA GLN A 118 -6.77 15.31 -11.02
C GLN A 118 -8.15 15.98 -10.94
N SER A 119 -9.10 15.31 -10.31
CA SER A 119 -10.44 15.83 -10.06
C SER A 119 -11.08 15.10 -8.89
N GLU A 120 -11.98 15.76 -8.15
CA GLU A 120 -12.82 15.03 -7.19
C GLU A 120 -13.79 14.05 -7.88
N ASP A 121 -14.16 14.33 -9.12
CA ASP A 121 -14.82 13.38 -10.00
C ASP A 121 -13.79 12.33 -10.47
N CYS A 122 -13.53 11.35 -9.61
CA CYS A 122 -12.47 10.35 -9.76
C CYS A 122 -12.93 8.90 -9.52
N LEU A 123 -14.22 8.63 -9.30
CA LEU A 123 -14.71 7.27 -8.98
C LEU A 123 -14.95 6.42 -10.23
N TYR A 124 -13.85 6.10 -10.91
CA TYR A 124 -13.82 5.34 -12.16
C TYR A 124 -12.93 4.09 -12.05
N LEU A 125 -13.21 3.11 -12.91
CA LEU A 125 -12.43 1.89 -13.08
C LEU A 125 -12.07 1.64 -14.54
N ASN A 126 -11.07 0.81 -14.74
CA ASN A 126 -10.55 0.37 -16.03
C ASN A 126 -10.59 -1.17 -16.10
N ILE A 127 -10.77 -1.73 -17.30
CA ILE A 127 -10.85 -3.16 -17.54
C ILE A 127 -10.00 -3.53 -18.75
N TRP A 128 -9.16 -4.56 -18.60
CA TRP A 128 -8.47 -5.25 -19.70
C TRP A 128 -8.96 -6.70 -19.72
N THR A 129 -9.47 -7.16 -20.86
CA THR A 129 -9.98 -8.53 -21.04
C THR A 129 -9.55 -9.08 -22.40
N PRO A 130 -9.23 -10.39 -22.54
CA PRO A 130 -8.94 -10.97 -23.86
C PRO A 130 -10.06 -10.78 -24.88
N ASP A 131 -11.31 -10.90 -24.42
CA ASP A 131 -12.52 -10.66 -25.19
C ASP A 131 -13.74 -10.55 -24.25
N THR A 132 -14.86 -10.05 -24.78
CA THR A 132 -16.16 -9.94 -24.09
C THR A 132 -17.09 -11.13 -24.31
N ILE A 133 -16.55 -12.32 -24.65
CA ILE A 133 -17.38 -13.52 -24.84
C ILE A 133 -17.99 -13.93 -23.49
N LYS A 134 -19.32 -13.81 -23.39
CA LYS A 134 -20.07 -14.18 -22.19
C LYS A 134 -19.95 -15.69 -21.92
N GLY A 135 -19.77 -16.04 -20.65
CA GLY A 135 -19.67 -17.44 -20.20
C GLY A 135 -18.27 -18.04 -20.30
N SER A 136 -17.25 -17.28 -20.72
CA SER A 136 -15.84 -17.69 -20.62
C SER A 136 -15.40 -17.93 -19.17
N ASN A 137 -16.07 -17.31 -18.19
CA ASN A 137 -15.86 -17.49 -16.75
C ASN A 137 -14.38 -17.29 -16.34
N ARG A 138 -13.74 -16.26 -16.90
CA ARG A 138 -12.33 -15.97 -16.64
C ARG A 138 -12.11 -15.52 -15.19
N PRO A 139 -10.93 -15.82 -14.59
CA PRO A 139 -10.57 -15.22 -13.31
C PRO A 139 -10.50 -13.71 -13.44
N VAL A 140 -10.95 -13.02 -12.40
CA VAL A 140 -10.97 -11.56 -12.33
C VAL A 140 -9.98 -11.13 -11.25
N ILE A 141 -9.03 -10.28 -11.60
CA ILE A 141 -8.03 -9.73 -10.68
C ILE A 141 -8.30 -8.24 -10.55
N VAL A 142 -8.61 -7.79 -9.33
CA VAL A 142 -8.98 -6.40 -9.04
C VAL A 142 -7.84 -5.75 -8.26
N TRP A 143 -7.21 -4.75 -8.87
CA TRP A 143 -6.04 -4.05 -8.34
C TRP A 143 -6.41 -2.91 -7.40
N PHE A 144 -5.77 -2.91 -6.23
CA PHE A 144 -5.82 -1.87 -5.22
C PHE A 144 -4.48 -1.16 -5.20
N HIS A 145 -4.43 0.05 -5.77
CA HIS A 145 -3.17 0.76 -5.92
C HIS A 145 -2.56 1.16 -4.56
N PRO A 146 -1.22 1.27 -4.48
CA PRO A 146 -0.50 1.71 -3.29
C PRO A 146 -0.52 3.24 -3.18
N GLY A 147 0.31 3.81 -2.28
CA GLY A 147 0.48 5.26 -2.12
C GLY A 147 -0.02 5.81 -0.77
N ALA A 148 0.06 4.99 0.30
CA ALA A 148 -0.21 5.41 1.69
C ALA A 148 -1.60 6.05 1.91
N CYS A 149 -2.60 5.72 1.07
CA CYS A 149 -3.91 6.39 1.02
C CYS A 149 -3.86 7.89 0.72
N MET A 150 -2.72 8.41 0.26
CA MET A 150 -2.45 9.84 0.05
C MET A 150 -2.13 10.20 -1.40
N SER A 151 -1.50 9.28 -2.14
CA SER A 151 -1.23 9.41 -3.56
C SER A 151 -1.48 8.09 -4.30
N GLY A 152 -1.30 8.09 -5.62
CA GLY A 152 -1.50 6.96 -6.52
C GLY A 152 -2.72 7.11 -7.42
N SER A 153 -2.73 6.38 -8.54
CA SER A 153 -3.88 6.30 -9.43
C SER A 153 -3.84 5.04 -10.29
N SER A 154 -5.03 4.52 -10.63
CA SER A 154 -5.20 3.47 -11.63
C SER A 154 -4.83 3.89 -13.06
N SER A 155 -4.59 5.17 -13.32
CA SER A 155 -4.17 5.70 -14.64
C SER A 155 -2.66 5.75 -14.84
N GLN A 156 -1.86 5.34 -13.83
CA GLN A 156 -0.40 5.33 -13.99
C GLN A 156 0.00 4.27 -15.04
N PRO A 157 0.85 4.60 -16.04
CA PRO A 157 1.11 3.71 -17.18
C PRO A 157 1.63 2.32 -16.83
N PHE A 158 2.41 2.21 -15.75
CA PHE A 158 2.92 0.91 -15.29
C PHE A 158 1.86 0.01 -14.65
N TRP A 159 0.64 0.49 -14.42
CA TRP A 159 -0.55 -0.31 -14.08
C TRP A 159 -1.42 -0.63 -15.31
N ASP A 160 -0.86 -0.60 -16.51
CA ASP A 160 -1.55 -1.11 -17.69
C ASP A 160 -1.76 -2.63 -17.58
N GLY A 161 -3.01 -3.07 -17.67
CA GLY A 161 -3.39 -4.48 -17.47
C GLY A 161 -3.14 -5.41 -18.65
N THR A 162 -2.65 -4.91 -19.78
CA THR A 162 -2.56 -5.66 -21.04
C THR A 162 -1.69 -6.90 -20.90
N ASN A 163 -0.48 -6.78 -20.35
CA ASN A 163 0.44 -7.92 -20.22
C ASN A 163 -0.12 -9.03 -19.31
N LEU A 164 -0.84 -8.66 -18.26
CA LEU A 164 -1.50 -9.61 -17.38
C LEU A 164 -2.74 -10.24 -18.04
N ALA A 165 -3.59 -9.44 -18.69
CA ALA A 165 -4.84 -9.90 -19.31
C ALA A 165 -4.60 -10.95 -20.41
N ARG A 166 -3.51 -10.83 -21.16
CA ARG A 166 -3.07 -11.79 -22.19
C ARG A 166 -2.91 -13.22 -21.69
N ASN A 167 -2.76 -13.40 -20.38
CA ASN A 167 -2.68 -14.72 -19.74
C ASN A 167 -4.07 -15.29 -19.42
N ASP A 168 -5.09 -14.98 -20.22
CA ASP A 168 -6.49 -15.42 -20.08
C ASP A 168 -7.07 -15.10 -18.69
N ALA A 169 -7.01 -13.82 -18.33
CA ALA A 169 -7.55 -13.25 -17.10
C ALA A 169 -8.15 -11.86 -17.38
N ILE A 170 -9.08 -11.42 -16.54
CA ILE A 170 -9.59 -10.05 -16.58
C ILE A 170 -8.92 -9.24 -15.49
N ILE A 171 -8.36 -8.09 -15.88
CA ILE A 171 -7.71 -7.16 -14.95
C ILE A 171 -8.60 -5.95 -14.79
N VAL A 172 -8.87 -5.59 -13.54
CA VAL A 172 -9.63 -4.39 -13.18
C VAL A 172 -8.75 -3.51 -12.32
N SER A 173 -8.58 -2.25 -12.68
CA SER A 173 -7.96 -1.24 -11.80
C SER A 173 -8.94 -0.10 -11.57
N PHE A 174 -8.82 0.63 -10.47
CA PHE A 174 -9.77 1.69 -10.16
C PHE A 174 -9.18 2.76 -9.25
N ASN A 175 -9.75 3.96 -9.32
CA ASN A 175 -9.44 5.08 -8.44
C ASN A 175 -10.37 5.08 -7.22
N TYR A 176 -9.90 5.58 -6.09
CA TYR A 176 -10.69 5.84 -4.87
C TYR A 176 -10.23 7.15 -4.22
N ARG A 177 -11.05 7.76 -3.35
CA ARG A 177 -10.67 9.02 -2.69
C ARG A 177 -9.44 8.86 -1.81
N LEU A 178 -8.56 9.86 -1.84
CA LEU A 178 -7.29 9.90 -1.11
C LEU A 178 -7.26 11.02 -0.08
N GLY A 179 -6.23 11.01 0.76
CA GLY A 179 -5.91 12.05 1.74
C GLY A 179 -7.10 12.46 2.60
N ALA A 180 -7.17 13.76 2.86
CA ALA A 180 -8.21 14.35 3.70
C ALA A 180 -9.64 14.09 3.19
N LEU A 181 -9.82 13.97 1.88
CA LEU A 181 -11.13 13.78 1.25
C LEU A 181 -11.68 12.35 1.43
N GLY A 182 -10.78 11.36 1.56
CA GLY A 182 -11.15 9.95 1.67
C GLY A 182 -11.09 9.36 3.09
N TRP A 183 -10.30 9.95 3.99
CA TRP A 183 -9.82 9.22 5.17
C TRP A 183 -9.84 10.01 6.49
N THR A 184 -10.47 11.18 6.52
CA THR A 184 -10.51 12.00 7.75
C THR A 184 -11.67 11.59 8.65
N ALA A 185 -11.38 11.12 9.87
CA ALA A 185 -12.40 10.88 10.89
C ALA A 185 -12.89 12.20 11.51
N MET A 186 -14.16 12.54 11.28
CA MET A 186 -14.76 13.79 11.81
C MET A 186 -16.11 13.56 12.50
N ASN A 187 -16.44 12.30 12.80
CA ASN A 187 -17.66 11.90 13.48
C ASN A 187 -17.83 12.61 14.83
N HIS A 188 -16.73 12.81 15.56
CA HIS A 188 -16.69 13.45 16.87
C HIS A 188 -16.77 14.98 16.80
N VAL A 189 -16.49 15.59 15.64
CA VAL A 189 -16.52 17.03 15.44
C VAL A 189 -17.95 17.53 15.18
N SER A 190 -18.71 16.82 14.34
CA SER A 190 -20.12 17.14 14.08
C SER A 190 -20.93 15.90 13.68
N PRO A 191 -22.18 15.74 14.17
CA PRO A 191 -23.07 14.66 13.75
C PRO A 191 -23.31 14.58 12.23
N ASP A 192 -23.26 15.72 11.53
CA ASP A 192 -23.48 15.78 10.07
C ASP A 192 -22.30 15.23 9.25
N LEU A 193 -21.14 15.05 9.90
CA LEU A 193 -19.93 14.45 9.36
C LEU A 193 -19.75 12.97 9.80
N LYS A 194 -20.81 12.35 10.31
CA LYS A 194 -20.79 10.92 10.61
C LYS A 194 -20.51 10.09 9.34
N GLY A 195 -19.59 9.13 9.46
CA GLY A 195 -19.20 8.19 8.41
C GLY A 195 -18.05 8.67 7.51
N THR A 196 -17.31 9.70 7.93
CA THR A 196 -16.22 10.31 7.14
C THR A 196 -14.88 9.58 7.23
N ALA A 197 -14.71 8.75 8.26
CA ALA A 197 -13.44 8.10 8.61
C ALA A 197 -12.88 7.16 7.53
N ASN A 198 -13.76 6.50 6.75
CA ASN A 198 -13.39 5.40 5.86
C ASN A 198 -14.02 5.54 4.46
N LEU A 199 -14.19 6.77 3.96
CA LEU A 199 -14.83 7.01 2.66
C LEU A 199 -14.07 6.36 1.50
N GLY A 200 -12.74 6.41 1.49
CA GLY A 200 -11.92 5.72 0.49
C GLY A 200 -12.08 4.20 0.53
N LEU A 201 -12.32 3.61 1.71
CA LEU A 201 -12.61 2.18 1.84
C LEU A 201 -14.01 1.84 1.27
N LEU A 202 -14.99 2.71 1.51
CA LEU A 202 -16.34 2.57 0.95
C LEU A 202 -16.34 2.71 -0.57
N ASP A 203 -15.49 3.57 -1.13
CA ASP A 203 -15.26 3.68 -2.58
C ASP A 203 -14.77 2.34 -3.15
N GLN A 204 -13.75 1.75 -2.54
CA GLN A 204 -13.20 0.45 -2.93
C GLN A 204 -14.23 -0.70 -2.82
N ILE A 205 -15.01 -0.73 -1.73
CA ILE A 205 -16.12 -1.71 -1.58
C ILE A 205 -17.17 -1.51 -2.67
N THR A 206 -17.42 -0.27 -3.08
CA THR A 206 -18.38 0.05 -4.15
C THR A 206 -17.86 -0.40 -5.51
N ALA A 207 -16.57 -0.20 -5.80
CA ALA A 207 -15.93 -0.74 -7.00
C ALA A 207 -16.03 -2.27 -7.06
N LEU A 208 -15.76 -2.98 -5.96
CA LEU A 208 -15.95 -4.43 -5.88
C LEU A 208 -17.40 -4.87 -6.11
N LYS A 209 -18.38 -4.13 -5.55
CA LYS A 209 -19.80 -4.39 -5.80
C LYS A 209 -20.18 -4.16 -7.26
N TRP A 210 -19.58 -3.17 -7.92
CA TRP A 210 -19.75 -2.95 -9.35
C TRP A 210 -19.18 -4.12 -10.15
N VAL A 211 -17.98 -4.61 -9.80
CA VAL A 211 -17.37 -5.79 -10.43
C VAL A 211 -18.29 -7.00 -10.29
N GLN A 212 -18.79 -7.28 -9.08
CA GLN A 212 -19.74 -8.37 -8.83
C GLN A 212 -20.99 -8.29 -9.71
N ALA A 213 -21.51 -7.09 -9.94
CA ALA A 213 -22.72 -6.89 -10.74
C ALA A 213 -22.49 -6.94 -12.26
N ASN A 214 -21.28 -6.64 -12.75
CA ASN A 214 -21.05 -6.34 -14.16
C ASN A 214 -19.99 -7.19 -14.85
N ILE A 215 -19.04 -7.80 -14.13
CA ILE A 215 -17.85 -8.39 -14.78
C ILE A 215 -18.16 -9.59 -15.69
N ALA A 216 -19.30 -10.25 -15.48
CA ALA A 216 -19.81 -11.31 -16.37
C ALA A 216 -20.07 -10.82 -17.80
N GLU A 217 -20.40 -9.54 -17.97
CA GLU A 217 -20.62 -8.90 -19.26
C GLU A 217 -19.31 -8.71 -20.04
N PHE A 218 -18.17 -8.76 -19.34
CA PHE A 218 -16.83 -8.72 -19.90
C PHE A 218 -16.19 -10.12 -20.02
N GLY A 219 -16.95 -11.19 -19.78
CA GLY A 219 -16.49 -12.59 -19.84
C GLY A 219 -15.89 -13.13 -18.54
N GLY A 220 -15.94 -12.36 -17.45
CA GLY A 220 -15.40 -12.75 -16.14
C GLY A 220 -16.35 -13.63 -15.31
N ASP A 221 -15.80 -14.36 -14.35
CA ASP A 221 -16.59 -15.05 -13.33
C ASP A 221 -16.67 -14.21 -12.04
N PRO A 222 -17.85 -13.68 -11.66
CA PRO A 222 -18.01 -12.94 -10.41
C PRO A 222 -17.75 -13.79 -9.16
N ASN A 223 -17.77 -15.12 -9.25
CA ASN A 223 -17.42 -16.03 -8.15
C ASN A 223 -15.92 -16.36 -8.10
N ASN A 224 -15.13 -15.87 -9.05
CA ASN A 224 -13.69 -16.10 -9.17
C ASN A 224 -12.90 -14.78 -9.17
N VAL A 225 -13.25 -13.89 -8.23
CA VAL A 225 -12.61 -12.59 -8.05
C VAL A 225 -11.46 -12.70 -7.04
N THR A 226 -10.31 -12.14 -7.40
CA THR A 226 -9.11 -12.01 -6.56
C THR A 226 -8.83 -10.54 -6.33
N ALA A 227 -8.83 -10.10 -5.08
CA ALA A 227 -8.36 -8.76 -4.73
C ALA A 227 -6.83 -8.77 -4.63
N PHE A 228 -6.18 -7.92 -5.40
CA PHE A 228 -4.72 -7.84 -5.50
C PHE A 228 -4.29 -6.44 -5.13
N GLY A 229 -3.40 -6.28 -4.16
CA GLY A 229 -2.95 -4.96 -3.73
C GLY A 229 -1.54 -4.97 -3.20
N SER A 230 -0.93 -3.79 -3.25
CA SER A 230 0.39 -3.53 -2.67
C SER A 230 0.31 -2.43 -1.62
N SER A 231 1.15 -2.52 -0.58
CA SER A 231 1.30 -1.48 0.43
C SER A 231 -0.08 -1.11 1.04
N ALA A 232 -0.45 0.17 1.00
CA ALA A 232 -1.75 0.67 1.42
C ALA A 232 -2.93 -0.06 0.77
N GLY A 233 -2.83 -0.44 -0.51
CA GLY A 233 -3.84 -1.25 -1.19
C GLY A 233 -4.01 -2.63 -0.56
N ALA A 234 -2.90 -3.30 -0.21
CA ALA A 234 -2.93 -4.58 0.51
C ALA A 234 -3.57 -4.44 1.90
N ALA A 235 -3.20 -3.39 2.66
CA ALA A 235 -3.82 -3.11 3.95
C ALA A 235 -5.32 -2.77 3.83
N CYS A 236 -5.74 -2.09 2.76
CA CYS A 236 -7.16 -1.82 2.52
C CYS A 236 -7.94 -3.11 2.19
N ILE A 237 -7.37 -4.04 1.41
CA ILE A 237 -7.99 -5.37 1.18
C ILE A 237 -8.22 -6.08 2.52
N MET A 238 -7.22 -6.07 3.40
CA MET A 238 -7.33 -6.66 4.73
C MET A 238 -8.41 -5.95 5.57
N ALA A 239 -8.53 -4.63 5.47
CA ALA A 239 -9.59 -3.86 6.13
C ALA A 239 -10.98 -4.22 5.58
N ILE A 240 -11.12 -4.44 4.26
CA ILE A 240 -12.38 -4.89 3.65
C ILE A 240 -12.80 -6.26 4.18
N VAL A 241 -11.87 -7.18 4.42
CA VAL A 241 -12.16 -8.49 5.05
C VAL A 241 -12.78 -8.31 6.44
N LEU A 242 -12.35 -7.30 7.20
CA LEU A 242 -12.89 -7.00 8.53
C LEU A 242 -14.22 -6.24 8.49
N SER A 243 -14.50 -5.56 7.38
CA SER A 243 -15.68 -4.71 7.25
C SER A 243 -16.96 -5.55 7.14
N PRO A 244 -18.06 -5.16 7.82
CA PRO A 244 -19.32 -5.90 7.75
C PRO A 244 -19.90 -5.95 6.32
N ASN A 245 -20.56 -7.07 5.98
CA ASN A 245 -21.28 -7.26 4.71
C ASN A 245 -20.41 -7.17 3.44
N THR A 246 -19.13 -7.53 3.53
CA THR A 246 -18.23 -7.62 2.37
C THR A 246 -17.96 -9.06 1.92
N SER A 247 -18.37 -10.06 2.71
CA SER A 247 -18.24 -11.47 2.32
C SER A 247 -18.84 -11.73 0.94
N GLY A 248 -18.12 -12.49 0.12
CA GLY A 248 -18.50 -12.84 -1.24
C GLY A 248 -18.09 -11.82 -2.31
N LEU A 249 -17.51 -10.67 -1.94
CA LEU A 249 -17.00 -9.71 -2.93
C LEU A 249 -15.74 -10.21 -3.66
N PHE A 250 -14.95 -11.06 -3.01
CA PHE A 250 -13.83 -11.78 -3.60
C PHE A 250 -13.64 -13.12 -2.91
N LYS A 251 -12.98 -14.03 -3.62
CA LYS A 251 -12.65 -15.39 -3.17
C LYS A 251 -11.21 -15.51 -2.69
N ARG A 252 -10.31 -14.66 -3.19
CA ARG A 252 -8.88 -14.70 -2.91
C ARG A 252 -8.29 -13.33 -2.70
N VAL A 253 -7.16 -13.29 -2.00
CA VAL A 253 -6.36 -12.08 -1.83
C VAL A 253 -4.89 -12.31 -2.17
N VAL A 254 -4.29 -11.35 -2.86
CA VAL A 254 -2.84 -11.23 -3.06
C VAL A 254 -2.41 -9.93 -2.37
N LEU A 255 -1.58 -10.08 -1.34
CA LEU A 255 -1.18 -9.02 -0.41
C LEU A 255 0.34 -8.79 -0.50
N GLN A 256 0.76 -7.81 -1.29
CA GLN A 256 2.18 -7.44 -1.39
C GLN A 256 2.51 -6.39 -0.33
N SER A 257 3.38 -6.75 0.61
CA SER A 257 3.94 -5.85 1.63
C SER A 257 2.88 -5.07 2.44
N PRO A 258 1.90 -5.73 3.11
CA PRO A 258 0.83 -5.04 3.82
C PRO A 258 1.32 -4.33 5.11
N PRO A 259 1.17 -2.99 5.23
CA PRO A 259 1.51 -2.23 6.42
C PRO A 259 0.39 -2.34 7.48
N MET A 260 0.52 -3.29 8.40
CA MET A 260 -0.58 -3.63 9.34
C MET A 260 -0.91 -2.55 10.38
N PHE A 261 0.01 -1.62 10.63
CA PHE A 261 -0.20 -0.49 11.54
C PHE A 261 -1.01 0.66 10.89
N MET A 262 -1.32 0.57 9.59
CA MET A 262 -1.95 1.66 8.83
C MET A 262 -3.37 1.98 9.27
N VAL A 263 -4.10 0.97 9.78
CA VAL A 263 -5.44 1.20 10.35
C VAL A 263 -5.29 1.79 11.74
N SER A 264 -5.58 3.09 11.85
CA SER A 264 -5.42 3.84 13.08
C SER A 264 -6.47 3.45 14.13
N PRO A 265 -6.11 3.40 15.42
CA PRO A 265 -7.08 3.45 16.50
C PRO A 265 -7.97 4.69 16.39
N GLN A 266 -9.22 4.58 16.86
CA GLN A 266 -10.21 5.64 16.73
C GLN A 266 -9.74 6.98 17.32
N ASP A 267 -9.19 6.97 18.54
CA ASP A 267 -8.74 8.18 19.24
C ASP A 267 -7.63 8.94 18.49
N TRP A 268 -6.75 8.21 17.80
CA TRP A 268 -5.72 8.78 16.95
C TRP A 268 -6.29 9.39 15.67
N ALA A 269 -7.27 8.72 15.06
CA ALA A 269 -7.96 9.24 13.87
C ALA A 269 -8.76 10.51 14.21
N GLU A 270 -9.46 10.53 15.35
CA GLU A 270 -10.20 11.68 15.84
C GLU A 270 -9.25 12.87 16.14
N MET A 271 -8.10 12.60 16.76
CA MET A 271 -7.07 13.63 16.97
C MET A 271 -6.62 14.27 15.65
N LYS A 272 -6.41 13.48 14.59
CA LYS A 272 -6.03 14.00 13.28
C LYS A 272 -7.14 14.84 12.65
N GLY A 273 -8.39 14.40 12.77
CA GLY A 273 -9.57 15.17 12.36
C GLY A 273 -9.68 16.52 13.08
N ASP A 274 -9.39 16.56 14.38
CA ASP A 274 -9.30 17.78 15.19
C ASP A 274 -8.24 18.75 14.65
N ILE A 275 -7.06 18.25 14.29
CA ILE A 275 -5.97 19.11 13.80
C ILE A 275 -6.31 19.65 12.40
N LEU A 276 -6.88 18.83 11.52
CA LEU A 276 -7.30 19.27 10.18
C LEU A 276 -8.37 20.37 10.28
N THR A 277 -9.45 20.12 11.00
CA THR A 277 -10.58 21.06 11.12
C THR A 277 -10.15 22.39 11.73
N ARG A 278 -9.32 22.37 12.78
CA ARG A 278 -8.75 23.59 13.39
C ARG A 278 -7.81 24.33 12.44
N SER A 279 -7.00 23.60 11.67
CA SER A 279 -6.07 24.20 10.70
C SER A 279 -6.79 24.91 9.56
N LEU A 280 -7.98 24.43 9.19
CA LEU A 280 -8.87 25.09 8.23
C LEU A 280 -9.63 26.29 8.84
N GLY A 281 -9.51 26.53 10.14
CA GLY A 281 -10.21 27.62 10.83
C GLY A 281 -11.72 27.41 10.92
N LEU A 282 -12.19 26.17 10.82
CA LEU A 282 -13.62 25.83 10.87
C LEU A 282 -14.03 25.48 12.31
N ASP A 283 -14.93 26.27 12.89
CA ASP A 283 -15.45 26.09 14.26
C ASP A 283 -16.91 26.58 14.35
N SER A 284 -17.79 25.93 13.58
CA SER A 284 -19.17 26.42 13.40
C SER A 284 -20.22 25.31 13.51
N SER A 285 -21.46 25.73 13.78
CA SER A 285 -22.62 24.84 13.84
C SER A 285 -23.01 24.24 12.47
N ASN A 286 -22.46 24.77 11.36
CA ASN A 286 -22.73 24.34 9.98
C ASN A 286 -21.50 23.69 9.32
N LEU A 287 -20.67 23.02 10.11
CA LEU A 287 -19.36 22.53 9.68
C LEU A 287 -19.35 21.74 8.37
N LEU A 288 -20.35 20.89 8.11
CA LEU A 288 -20.43 20.14 6.84
C LEU A 288 -20.51 21.06 5.62
N GLU A 289 -21.39 22.07 5.65
CA GLU A 289 -21.58 23.00 4.53
C GLU A 289 -20.30 23.80 4.29
N GLU A 290 -19.64 24.25 5.36
CA GLU A 290 -18.36 24.93 5.27
C GLU A 290 -17.29 24.02 4.66
N MET A 291 -17.16 22.79 5.13
CA MET A 291 -16.22 21.81 4.57
C MET A 291 -16.48 21.50 3.09
N GLN A 292 -17.75 21.45 2.68
CA GLN A 292 -18.12 21.27 1.28
C GLN A 292 -17.80 22.50 0.42
N SER A 293 -17.66 23.68 1.02
CA SER A 293 -17.33 24.93 0.33
C SER A 293 -15.83 25.23 0.23
N VAL A 294 -14.99 24.56 1.02
CA VAL A 294 -13.52 24.75 1.00
C VAL A 294 -12.95 24.27 -0.35
N GLU A 295 -12.05 25.03 -0.95
CA GLU A 295 -11.38 24.61 -2.18
C GLU A 295 -10.52 23.36 -1.96
N VAL A 296 -10.49 22.45 -2.92
CA VAL A 296 -9.76 21.17 -2.82
C VAL A 296 -8.28 21.41 -2.50
N GLU A 297 -7.66 22.38 -3.17
CA GLU A 297 -6.26 22.74 -2.94
C GLU A 297 -6.00 23.18 -1.50
N THR A 298 -6.98 23.81 -0.84
CA THR A 298 -6.84 24.20 0.57
C THR A 298 -6.81 22.97 1.48
N PHE A 299 -7.57 21.91 1.17
CA PHE A 299 -7.46 20.64 1.89
C PHE A 299 -6.09 19.99 1.66
N LEU A 300 -5.62 19.98 0.41
CA LEU A 300 -4.34 19.39 0.02
C LEU A 300 -3.16 20.11 0.69
N ASP A 301 -3.15 21.44 0.66
CA ASP A 301 -2.17 22.27 1.37
C ASP A 301 -2.23 22.03 2.87
N THR A 302 -3.43 22.01 3.43
CA THR A 302 -3.60 21.85 4.87
C THR A 302 -3.15 20.46 5.31
N GLN A 303 -3.43 19.38 4.59
CA GLN A 303 -2.97 18.05 5.01
C GLN A 303 -1.44 17.90 5.02
N THR A 304 -0.68 18.75 4.30
CA THR A 304 0.78 18.64 4.23
C THR A 304 1.44 18.67 5.61
N PHE A 305 0.90 19.40 6.60
CA PHE A 305 1.48 19.41 7.96
C PHE A 305 1.47 18.01 8.59
N MET A 306 0.47 17.17 8.28
CA MET A 306 0.39 15.78 8.78
C MET A 306 1.44 14.90 8.10
N THR A 307 1.83 15.24 6.87
CA THR A 307 2.87 14.53 6.11
C THR A 307 4.29 14.96 6.46
N THR A 308 4.48 16.06 7.20
CA THR A 308 5.82 16.53 7.58
C THR A 308 6.47 15.70 8.70
N TRP A 309 7.80 15.65 8.69
CA TRP A 309 8.60 15.01 9.72
C TRP A 309 8.47 15.71 11.08
N PRO A 310 8.31 15.01 12.22
CA PRO A 310 8.33 13.55 12.43
C PRO A 310 6.96 12.85 12.36
N ASN A 311 5.88 13.56 12.03
CA ASN A 311 4.50 13.05 12.05
C ASN A 311 4.28 11.85 11.11
N PHE A 312 5.02 11.80 10.00
CA PHE A 312 5.00 10.68 9.06
C PHE A 312 5.44 9.35 9.69
N LEU A 313 6.37 9.34 10.65
CA LEU A 313 6.78 8.10 11.33
C LEU A 313 5.82 7.60 12.39
N GLU A 314 5.09 8.50 13.05
CA GLU A 314 4.21 8.08 14.14
C GLU A 314 3.12 7.11 13.64
N GLY A 315 2.87 7.02 12.33
CA GLY A 315 2.06 5.93 11.78
C GLY A 315 2.25 5.52 10.32
N LEU A 316 3.22 6.02 9.55
CA LEU A 316 3.44 5.80 8.09
C LEU A 316 2.19 5.96 7.18
N ALA A 317 1.06 6.35 7.76
CA ALA A 317 -0.17 6.84 7.16
C ALA A 317 -0.70 7.97 8.06
N PRO A 318 -0.28 9.22 7.77
CA PRO A 318 -0.72 10.36 8.55
C PRO A 318 -2.24 10.56 8.46
N ILE A 319 -2.88 10.16 7.34
CA ILE A 319 -4.33 10.03 7.18
C ILE A 319 -4.57 8.70 6.44
N GLY A 320 -5.48 7.87 6.93
CA GLY A 320 -5.72 6.52 6.40
C GLY A 320 -6.93 5.86 7.07
N PRO A 321 -7.18 4.57 6.82
CA PRO A 321 -8.32 3.87 7.41
C PRO A 321 -8.23 3.88 8.94
N SER A 322 -9.38 3.84 9.61
CA SER A 322 -9.44 3.86 11.07
C SER A 322 -10.59 3.03 11.62
N ALA A 323 -10.38 2.47 12.81
CA ALA A 323 -11.47 1.83 13.54
C ALA A 323 -12.52 2.89 13.91
N ASP A 324 -13.78 2.61 13.62
CA ASP A 324 -14.90 3.55 13.81
C ASP A 324 -16.19 2.89 14.33
N ASP A 325 -16.11 1.60 14.68
CA ASP A 325 -17.24 0.75 15.12
C ASP A 325 -18.41 0.66 14.12
N ASP A 326 -18.23 1.11 12.88
CA ASP A 326 -19.25 1.10 11.83
C ASP A 326 -18.74 0.37 10.58
N VAL A 327 -17.72 0.95 9.92
CA VAL A 327 -17.08 0.36 8.74
C VAL A 327 -15.98 -0.62 9.16
N LEU A 328 -15.21 -0.27 10.20
CA LEU A 328 -14.11 -1.10 10.72
C LEU A 328 -14.24 -1.32 12.23
N PRO A 329 -14.33 -2.58 12.69
CA PRO A 329 -14.52 -2.88 14.11
C PRO A 329 -13.23 -2.83 14.94
N SER A 330 -12.05 -2.92 14.30
CA SER A 330 -10.76 -2.96 15.00
C SER A 330 -9.62 -2.58 14.06
N THR A 331 -8.42 -2.44 14.60
CA THR A 331 -7.19 -2.35 13.79
C THR A 331 -6.85 -3.69 13.13
N LEU A 332 -5.97 -3.69 12.13
CA LEU A 332 -5.53 -4.93 11.48
C LEU A 332 -4.67 -5.78 12.42
N ILE A 333 -3.79 -5.17 13.20
CA ILE A 333 -2.91 -5.85 14.16
C ILE A 333 -3.73 -6.62 15.19
N GLU A 334 -4.77 -6.00 15.77
CA GLU A 334 -5.61 -6.65 16.78
C GLU A 334 -6.30 -7.91 16.24
N HIS A 335 -6.71 -7.89 14.97
CA HIS A 335 -7.46 -8.99 14.38
C HIS A 335 -6.56 -10.05 13.73
N PHE A 336 -5.77 -9.67 12.72
CA PHE A 336 -5.05 -10.63 11.88
C PHE A 336 -3.95 -11.39 12.60
N PHE A 337 -3.47 -10.92 13.74
CA PHE A 337 -2.46 -11.64 14.52
C PHE A 337 -3.07 -12.69 15.46
N HIS A 338 -4.36 -12.58 15.80
CA HIS A 338 -4.92 -13.28 16.98
C HIS A 338 -6.27 -13.93 16.75
N GLU A 339 -7.10 -13.37 15.89
CA GLU A 339 -8.48 -13.79 15.69
C GLU A 339 -8.63 -14.54 14.36
N PRO A 340 -9.57 -15.50 14.28
CA PRO A 340 -9.98 -16.06 12.99
C PRO A 340 -10.68 -14.99 12.15
N LEU A 341 -10.66 -15.14 10.83
CA LEU A 341 -11.35 -14.22 9.94
C LEU A 341 -12.87 -14.16 10.22
N PRO A 342 -13.53 -13.03 9.92
CA PRO A 342 -14.97 -12.89 10.11
C PRO A 342 -15.77 -13.90 9.28
N LYS A 343 -17.01 -14.13 9.72
CA LYS A 343 -17.95 -15.02 9.04
C LYS A 343 -18.10 -14.65 7.57
N GLY A 344 -18.03 -15.65 6.69
CA GLY A 344 -18.11 -15.50 5.25
C GLY A 344 -16.75 -15.38 4.55
N TYR A 345 -15.65 -15.40 5.30
CA TYR A 345 -14.28 -15.49 4.79
C TYR A 345 -13.54 -16.74 5.28
N GLU A 346 -14.25 -17.75 5.81
CA GLU A 346 -13.64 -18.97 6.38
C GLU A 346 -12.80 -19.74 5.37
N ASP A 347 -13.16 -19.67 4.08
CA ASP A 347 -12.46 -20.35 2.99
C ASP A 347 -11.59 -19.39 2.15
N LEU A 348 -11.27 -18.20 2.67
CA LEU A 348 -10.44 -17.23 1.95
C LEU A 348 -9.06 -17.83 1.66
N GLU A 349 -8.63 -17.79 0.39
CA GLU A 349 -7.31 -18.23 -0.05
C GLU A 349 -6.38 -17.02 -0.15
N ILE A 350 -5.17 -17.12 0.41
CA ILE A 350 -4.26 -15.99 0.61
C ILE A 350 -2.90 -16.27 -0.04
N MET A 351 -2.44 -15.31 -0.85
CA MET A 351 -1.03 -15.11 -1.16
C MET A 351 -0.59 -13.84 -0.44
N ILE A 352 0.47 -13.92 0.36
CA ILE A 352 0.99 -12.78 1.12
C ILE A 352 2.51 -12.76 1.01
N GLY A 353 3.10 -11.58 0.89
CA GLY A 353 4.55 -11.45 0.90
C GLY A 353 5.01 -10.09 1.38
N TYR A 354 6.33 -9.97 1.45
CA TYR A 354 7.02 -8.76 1.88
C TYR A 354 8.36 -8.68 1.15
N THR A 355 8.93 -7.49 1.11
CA THR A 355 10.27 -7.27 0.56
C THR A 355 11.33 -7.37 1.66
N ARG A 356 12.52 -7.88 1.35
CA ARG A 356 13.59 -8.04 2.36
C ARG A 356 13.96 -6.70 2.97
N ASP A 357 13.94 -5.60 2.23
CA ASP A 357 14.41 -4.30 2.69
C ASP A 357 13.30 -3.23 2.71
N GLU A 358 12.07 -3.57 3.14
CA GLU A 358 10.88 -2.69 3.09
C GLU A 358 11.17 -1.20 3.31
N PHE A 359 11.78 -0.85 4.45
CA PHE A 359 11.93 0.54 4.83
C PHE A 359 12.97 1.31 3.99
N ASN A 360 13.74 0.60 3.16
CA ASN A 360 14.75 1.20 2.31
C ASN A 360 14.19 2.20 1.32
N PHE A 361 12.95 1.99 0.90
CA PHE A 361 12.21 2.89 0.03
C PHE A 361 12.09 4.32 0.60
N PHE A 362 11.96 4.46 1.92
CA PHE A 362 11.67 5.75 2.54
C PHE A 362 12.91 6.55 2.93
N PHE A 363 14.07 5.89 3.10
CA PHE A 363 15.29 6.56 3.60
C PHE A 363 15.81 7.71 2.73
N PRO A 364 15.77 7.67 1.39
CA PRO A 364 16.22 8.78 0.55
C PRO A 364 15.52 10.11 0.86
N PHE A 365 14.33 10.08 1.47
CA PHE A 365 13.54 11.26 1.80
C PHE A 365 13.70 11.74 3.25
N LEU A 366 14.49 11.02 4.06
CA LEU A 366 14.63 11.32 5.49
C LEU A 366 15.77 12.33 5.72
N PRO A 367 15.47 13.54 6.23
CA PRO A 367 16.48 14.57 6.41
C PRO A 367 17.52 14.16 7.46
N ASN A 368 18.80 14.34 7.12
CA ASN A 368 19.95 14.05 7.98
C ASN A 368 20.05 12.59 8.45
N PHE A 369 19.36 11.64 7.80
CA PHE A 369 19.36 10.23 8.22
C PHE A 369 20.77 9.64 8.34
N GLN A 370 21.66 9.96 7.39
CA GLN A 370 23.04 9.49 7.38
C GLN A 370 23.88 10.04 8.55
N ASP A 371 23.46 11.17 9.12
CA ASP A 371 24.16 11.84 10.22
C ASP A 371 23.59 11.48 11.60
N MET A 372 22.50 10.70 11.66
CA MET A 372 21.86 10.31 12.92
C MET A 372 22.67 9.22 13.64
N ASP A 373 22.85 9.40 14.94
CA ASP A 373 23.38 8.36 15.83
C ASP A 373 22.28 7.40 16.33
N ASP A 374 22.69 6.36 17.05
CA ASP A 374 21.78 5.36 17.63
C ASP A 374 20.75 5.97 18.60
N SER A 375 21.00 7.13 19.17
CA SER A 375 20.16 7.79 20.17
C SER A 375 19.10 8.63 19.51
N MET A 376 19.44 9.28 18.39
CA MET A 376 18.48 9.91 17.50
C MET A 376 17.54 8.88 16.89
N PHE A 377 18.05 7.73 16.42
CA PHE A 377 17.20 6.67 15.86
C PHE A 377 16.21 6.11 16.88
N VAL A 378 16.69 5.70 18.06
CA VAL A 378 15.82 5.16 19.11
C VAL A 378 14.75 6.15 19.55
N ARG A 379 15.13 7.41 19.72
CA ARG A 379 14.17 8.44 20.13
C ARG A 379 13.12 8.70 19.07
N THR A 380 13.53 8.75 17.80
CA THR A 380 12.67 9.21 16.71
C THR A 380 11.77 8.10 16.15
N TYR A 381 12.27 6.87 16.03
CA TYR A 381 11.57 5.79 15.30
C TYR A 381 10.97 4.72 16.20
N PHE A 382 11.52 4.52 17.41
CA PHE A 382 11.17 3.35 18.21
C PHE A 382 10.45 3.69 19.52
N THR A 383 10.44 4.97 19.90
CA THR A 383 9.79 5.40 21.16
C THR A 383 8.27 5.31 21.12
N HIS A 384 7.63 5.58 19.97
CA HIS A 384 6.17 5.44 19.86
C HIS A 384 5.71 3.97 19.91
N ILE A 385 6.55 3.06 19.38
CA ILE A 385 6.28 1.62 19.32
C ILE A 385 6.53 0.94 20.66
N PHE A 386 7.74 1.09 21.21
CA PHE A 386 8.19 0.35 22.40
C PHE A 386 8.10 1.16 23.70
N GLY A 387 7.80 2.46 23.60
CA GLY A 387 7.89 3.40 24.72
C GLY A 387 9.34 3.78 25.06
N ALA A 388 9.50 4.96 25.66
CA ALA A 388 10.80 5.55 25.96
C ALA A 388 11.71 4.67 26.85
N LYS A 389 11.13 3.77 27.64
CA LYS A 389 11.88 2.85 28.53
C LYS A 389 12.44 1.63 27.80
N ASN A 390 11.74 1.13 26.79
CA ASN A 390 12.09 -0.15 26.15
C ASN A 390 12.72 0.02 24.77
N ALA A 391 12.50 1.16 24.10
CA ALA A 391 12.99 1.40 22.74
C ALA A 391 14.51 1.19 22.60
N ARG A 392 15.31 1.67 23.57
CA ARG A 392 16.77 1.40 23.61
C ARG A 392 17.05 -0.09 23.69
N ARG A 393 16.37 -0.84 24.55
CA ARG A 393 16.63 -2.28 24.70
C ARG A 393 16.23 -3.05 23.44
N ALA A 394 15.10 -2.71 22.82
CA ALA A 394 14.67 -3.31 21.57
C ALA A 394 15.71 -3.09 20.45
N TYR A 395 16.24 -1.87 20.35
CA TYR A 395 17.31 -1.54 19.40
C TYR A 395 18.60 -2.33 19.65
N GLU A 396 19.06 -2.42 20.90
CA GLU A 396 20.26 -3.21 21.22
C GLU A 396 20.06 -4.71 20.92
N LEU A 397 18.85 -5.26 21.15
CA LEU A 397 18.54 -6.64 20.78
C LEU A 397 18.66 -6.89 19.28
N TYR A 398 18.19 -5.95 18.45
CA TYR A 398 18.37 -6.02 16.99
C TYR A 398 19.84 -6.01 16.59
N LYS A 399 20.61 -5.11 17.22
CA LYS A 399 22.05 -4.99 17.00
C LYS A 399 22.82 -6.25 17.42
N GLU A 400 22.36 -6.93 18.46
CA GLU A 400 22.97 -8.14 19.02
C GLU A 400 22.60 -9.40 18.22
N GLU A 401 21.34 -9.56 17.82
CA GLU A 401 20.78 -10.85 17.39
C GLU A 401 20.42 -10.93 15.88
N ILE A 402 20.20 -9.79 15.21
CA ILE A 402 19.63 -9.77 13.85
C ILE A 402 20.62 -9.30 12.81
N VAL A 403 21.22 -8.13 13.04
CA VAL A 403 22.10 -7.49 12.06
C VAL A 403 23.56 -7.94 12.23
N PRO A 404 24.39 -7.91 11.17
CA PRO A 404 25.80 -8.26 11.27
C PRO A 404 26.54 -7.44 12.35
N PRO A 405 27.51 -8.03 13.06
CA PRO A 405 28.34 -7.31 14.01
C PRO A 405 29.01 -6.09 13.36
N GLN A 406 29.07 -4.98 14.10
CA GLN A 406 29.65 -3.70 13.64
C GLN A 406 28.87 -2.96 12.55
N SER A 407 27.64 -3.40 12.21
CA SER A 407 26.73 -2.62 11.38
C SER A 407 26.54 -1.19 11.91
N PRO A 408 26.50 -0.16 11.04
CA PRO A 408 26.28 1.22 11.47
C PRO A 408 24.87 1.41 12.03
N PRO A 409 24.64 2.44 12.87
CA PRO A 409 23.33 2.66 13.49
C PRO A 409 22.16 2.78 12.50
N SER A 410 22.44 3.32 11.31
CA SER A 410 21.50 3.41 10.21
C SER A 410 21.02 2.03 9.79
N GLU A 411 21.92 1.08 9.52
CA GLU A 411 21.57 -0.29 9.08
C GLU A 411 20.70 -1.02 10.10
N VAL A 412 21.02 -0.93 11.41
CA VAL A 412 20.18 -1.49 12.47
C VAL A 412 18.75 -0.94 12.40
N THR A 413 18.64 0.37 12.16
CA THR A 413 17.36 1.06 12.02
C THR A 413 16.61 0.61 10.77
N ARG A 414 17.29 0.40 9.63
CA ARG A 414 16.68 -0.10 8.38
C ARG A 414 16.01 -1.45 8.59
N TYR A 415 16.71 -2.40 9.19
CA TYR A 415 16.18 -3.74 9.48
C TYR A 415 15.00 -3.68 10.44
N MET A 416 15.15 -2.95 11.55
CA MET A 416 14.13 -2.85 12.58
C MET A 416 12.86 -2.14 12.07
N CYS A 417 13.00 -1.07 11.28
CA CYS A 417 11.86 -0.42 10.65
C CYS A 417 11.19 -1.30 9.59
N SER A 418 11.94 -2.09 8.81
CA SER A 418 11.37 -3.02 7.83
C SER A 418 10.53 -4.11 8.49
N ASP A 419 11.00 -4.61 9.64
CA ASP A 419 10.27 -5.57 10.48
C ASP A 419 8.99 -5.01 11.06
N VAL A 420 9.07 -3.82 11.67
CA VAL A 420 7.91 -3.11 12.20
C VAL A 420 6.89 -2.83 11.10
N MET A 421 7.36 -2.47 9.90
CA MET A 421 6.49 -2.00 8.84
C MET A 421 5.67 -3.15 8.24
N CYS A 422 6.33 -4.14 7.63
CA CYS A 422 5.61 -5.21 6.93
C CYS A 422 6.09 -6.61 7.30
N ARG A 423 7.41 -6.85 7.43
CA ARG A 423 7.96 -8.23 7.46
C ARG A 423 7.39 -9.08 8.60
N ILE A 424 7.46 -8.61 9.85
CA ILE A 424 6.96 -9.37 10.99
C ILE A 424 5.44 -9.46 10.98
N ALA A 425 4.78 -8.39 10.54
CA ALA A 425 3.34 -8.33 10.47
C ALA A 425 2.77 -9.33 9.44
N ALA A 426 3.40 -9.45 8.28
CA ALA A 426 3.08 -10.43 7.26
C ALA A 426 3.30 -11.86 7.77
N LEU A 427 4.45 -12.14 8.41
CA LEU A 427 4.77 -13.45 8.96
C LEU A 427 3.78 -13.89 10.05
N LEU A 428 3.42 -13.00 10.98
CA LEU A 428 2.45 -13.29 12.04
C LEU A 428 1.04 -13.49 11.49
N SER A 429 0.62 -12.68 10.52
CA SER A 429 -0.68 -12.84 9.86
C SER A 429 -0.76 -14.15 9.10
N ALA A 430 0.27 -14.48 8.31
CA ALA A 430 0.35 -15.75 7.59
C ALA A 430 0.30 -16.95 8.53
N GLU A 431 0.99 -16.87 9.69
CA GLU A 431 0.99 -17.93 10.69
C GLU A 431 -0.40 -18.12 11.31
N ASN A 432 -1.06 -17.03 11.71
CA ASN A 432 -2.41 -17.07 12.27
C ASN A 432 -3.42 -17.63 11.26
N LEU A 433 -3.41 -17.10 10.02
CA LEU A 433 -4.33 -17.53 8.96
C LEU A 433 -4.15 -19.02 8.62
N ALA A 434 -2.92 -19.47 8.40
CA ALA A 434 -2.67 -20.87 8.09
C ALA A 434 -3.02 -21.80 9.27
N SER A 435 -2.77 -21.37 10.50
CA SER A 435 -3.13 -22.13 11.71
C SER A 435 -4.66 -22.24 11.92
N ASN A 436 -5.42 -21.31 11.35
CA ASN A 436 -6.88 -21.34 11.33
C ASN A 436 -7.46 -22.06 10.10
N GLY A 437 -6.62 -22.75 9.32
CA GLY A 437 -7.06 -23.63 8.23
C GLY A 437 -7.13 -22.99 6.85
N HIS A 438 -6.71 -21.72 6.71
CA HIS A 438 -6.65 -21.06 5.41
C HIS A 438 -5.51 -21.61 4.55
N LYS A 439 -5.70 -21.61 3.22
CA LYS A 439 -4.60 -21.82 2.28
C LYS A 439 -3.78 -20.54 2.20
N VAL A 440 -2.54 -20.59 2.67
CA VAL A 440 -1.63 -19.45 2.66
C VAL A 440 -0.38 -19.80 1.87
N TYR A 441 -0.03 -18.98 0.88
CA TYR A 441 1.26 -19.00 0.20
C TYR A 441 2.05 -17.76 0.64
N LEU A 442 3.23 -17.97 1.22
CA LEU A 442 4.12 -16.89 1.63
C LEU A 442 5.27 -16.74 0.63
N TYR A 443 5.62 -15.51 0.27
CA TYR A 443 6.89 -15.20 -0.37
C TYR A 443 7.67 -14.08 0.34
N GLU A 444 8.98 -14.07 0.12
CA GLU A 444 9.85 -12.92 0.36
C GLU A 444 10.46 -12.48 -0.97
N TRP A 445 10.45 -11.18 -1.22
CA TRP A 445 11.15 -10.58 -2.34
C TRP A 445 12.55 -10.17 -1.92
N ASP A 446 13.55 -10.77 -2.56
CA ASP A 446 14.98 -10.71 -2.19
C ASP A 446 15.82 -10.13 -3.34
N TYR A 447 15.24 -10.04 -4.55
CA TYR A 447 15.87 -9.47 -5.74
C TYR A 447 16.19 -7.98 -5.59
N GLU A 448 17.41 -7.60 -5.95
CA GLU A 448 17.90 -6.22 -5.98
C GLU A 448 18.77 -5.94 -7.21
N SER A 449 18.94 -4.67 -7.58
CA SER A 449 19.85 -4.25 -8.64
C SER A 449 21.30 -4.66 -8.37
N ASN A 450 22.02 -4.93 -9.47
CA ASN A 450 23.45 -5.25 -9.47
C ASN A 450 24.36 -4.05 -9.15
N ASP A 451 23.80 -2.86 -8.96
CA ASP A 451 24.56 -1.68 -8.59
C ASP A 451 25.16 -1.83 -7.18
N VAL A 452 26.49 -1.74 -7.10
CA VAL A 452 27.23 -1.79 -5.84
C VAL A 452 26.92 -0.60 -4.92
N GLN A 453 26.37 0.49 -5.46
CA GLN A 453 25.88 1.65 -4.72
C GLN A 453 24.38 1.59 -4.43
N ASN A 454 23.70 0.48 -4.76
CA ASN A 454 22.26 0.34 -4.59
C ASN A 454 21.86 0.44 -3.11
N VAL A 455 21.47 1.65 -2.70
CA VAL A 455 20.93 1.90 -1.37
C VAL A 455 19.47 1.49 -1.24
N ILE A 456 18.75 1.28 -2.36
CA ILE A 456 17.35 0.83 -2.37
C ILE A 456 17.30 -0.66 -2.00
N LYS A 457 18.19 -1.49 -2.55
CA LYS A 457 18.20 -2.96 -2.34
C LYS A 457 16.86 -3.58 -2.77
N ALA A 458 16.41 -4.66 -2.13
CA ALA A 458 15.08 -5.26 -2.29
C ALA A 458 14.02 -4.47 -1.49
N ALA A 459 13.84 -3.19 -1.81
CA ALA A 459 12.96 -2.28 -1.07
C ALA A 459 11.48 -2.55 -1.27
N HIS A 460 10.65 -1.92 -0.41
CA HIS A 460 9.21 -1.81 -0.61
C HIS A 460 8.89 -1.34 -2.03
N MET A 461 7.78 -1.85 -2.59
CA MET A 461 7.29 -1.63 -3.96
C MET A 461 8.04 -2.36 -5.09
N VAL A 462 9.26 -2.87 -4.89
CA VAL A 462 10.01 -3.52 -5.99
C VAL A 462 9.25 -4.75 -6.52
N ASP A 463 8.72 -5.60 -5.64
CA ASP A 463 7.92 -6.76 -6.05
C ASP A 463 6.67 -6.40 -6.87
N SER A 464 6.07 -5.25 -6.56
CA SER A 464 4.86 -4.75 -7.19
C SER A 464 5.14 -4.27 -8.61
N VAL A 465 6.29 -3.64 -8.83
CA VAL A 465 6.76 -3.27 -10.17
C VAL A 465 6.92 -4.49 -11.08
N PHE A 466 7.47 -5.58 -10.56
CA PHE A 466 7.69 -6.82 -11.34
C PHE A 466 6.39 -7.59 -11.57
N SER A 467 5.47 -7.60 -10.60
CA SER A 467 4.21 -8.35 -10.67
C SER A 467 3.28 -7.97 -11.83
N TRP A 468 3.45 -6.78 -12.40
CA TRP A 468 2.64 -6.28 -13.53
C TRP A 468 3.21 -6.63 -14.90
N ASP A 469 4.43 -7.16 -14.96
CA ASP A 469 5.12 -7.47 -16.22
C ASP A 469 5.23 -6.27 -17.17
N ASN A 470 5.37 -5.07 -16.59
CA ASN A 470 5.41 -3.78 -17.27
C ASN A 470 6.77 -3.09 -17.09
N LEU A 471 7.86 -3.88 -17.08
CA LEU A 471 9.21 -3.40 -16.76
C LEU A 471 9.75 -2.38 -17.75
N ILE A 472 9.15 -2.23 -18.94
CA ILE A 472 9.53 -1.22 -19.93
C ILE A 472 9.48 0.20 -19.35
N TYR A 473 8.52 0.50 -18.48
CA TYR A 473 8.40 1.81 -17.79
C TYR A 473 9.44 2.02 -16.69
N TRP A 474 10.22 0.99 -16.37
CA TRP A 474 11.21 0.98 -15.30
C TRP A 474 12.65 0.85 -15.81
N THR A 475 12.83 0.84 -17.13
CA THR A 475 14.13 0.92 -17.78
C THR A 475 14.81 2.23 -17.38
N ASP A 476 16.05 2.15 -16.91
CA ASP A 476 16.83 3.30 -16.40
C ASP A 476 16.17 4.12 -15.27
N ASN A 477 15.11 3.60 -14.65
CA ASN A 477 14.43 4.27 -13.56
C ASN A 477 15.31 4.22 -12.29
N PRO A 478 15.53 5.36 -11.61
CA PRO A 478 16.40 5.42 -10.43
C PRO A 478 15.92 4.55 -9.27
N PHE A 479 14.63 4.20 -9.23
CA PHE A 479 14.08 3.29 -8.23
C PHE A 479 14.59 1.86 -8.39
N LEU A 480 14.58 1.31 -9.61
CA LEU A 480 15.09 -0.04 -9.86
C LEU A 480 16.62 -0.06 -10.06
N GLY A 481 17.22 1.05 -10.45
CA GLY A 481 18.64 1.13 -10.81
C GLY A 481 18.98 0.27 -12.04
N PRO A 482 20.27 0.12 -12.38
CA PRO A 482 20.70 -0.70 -13.51
C PRO A 482 20.51 -2.20 -13.22
N GLY A 483 20.27 -3.00 -14.25
CA GLY A 483 20.14 -4.45 -14.12
C GLY A 483 20.17 -5.15 -15.46
N ASP A 484 20.13 -6.48 -15.44
CA ASP A 484 20.02 -7.30 -16.65
C ASP A 484 18.54 -7.44 -17.03
N ASP A 485 18.17 -6.92 -18.20
CA ASP A 485 16.76 -6.90 -18.64
C ASP A 485 16.19 -8.30 -18.87
N TYR A 486 16.98 -9.28 -19.31
CA TYR A 486 16.52 -10.66 -19.48
C TYR A 486 16.28 -11.34 -18.13
N GLU A 487 17.14 -11.07 -17.15
CA GLU A 487 16.93 -11.54 -15.78
C GLU A 487 15.65 -10.93 -15.20
N ARG A 488 15.46 -9.61 -15.37
CA ARG A 488 14.29 -8.90 -14.83
C ARG A 488 12.99 -9.37 -15.48
N ASP A 489 12.96 -9.48 -16.80
CA ASP A 489 11.82 -9.99 -17.57
C ASP A 489 11.46 -11.43 -17.15
N ARG A 490 12.46 -12.29 -16.93
CA ARG A 490 12.22 -13.65 -16.41
C ARG A 490 11.53 -13.61 -15.04
N ILE A 491 12.04 -12.82 -14.11
CA ILE A 491 11.49 -12.74 -12.75
C ILE A 491 10.09 -12.12 -12.76
N ALA A 492 9.87 -11.07 -13.56
CA ALA A 492 8.56 -10.45 -13.75
C ALA A 492 7.52 -11.47 -14.22
N LYS A 493 7.86 -12.27 -15.24
CA LYS A 493 7.01 -13.37 -15.71
C LYS A 493 6.77 -14.45 -14.66
N GLN A 494 7.75 -14.75 -13.82
CA GLN A 494 7.60 -15.71 -12.74
C GLN A 494 6.58 -15.24 -11.69
N VAL A 495 6.66 -13.99 -11.24
CA VAL A 495 5.70 -13.48 -10.24
C VAL A 495 4.32 -13.19 -10.85
N SER A 496 4.26 -12.65 -12.08
CA SER A 496 2.99 -12.30 -12.73
C SER A 496 2.17 -13.54 -13.07
N LEU A 497 2.80 -14.60 -13.61
CA LEU A 497 2.12 -15.87 -13.87
C LEU A 497 1.67 -16.58 -12.58
N ALA A 498 2.46 -16.48 -11.50
CA ALA A 498 2.06 -17.01 -10.20
C ALA A 498 0.78 -16.34 -9.68
N ILE A 499 0.68 -15.01 -9.81
CA ILE A 499 -0.52 -14.24 -9.44
C ILE A 499 -1.72 -14.63 -10.31
N ILE A 500 -1.52 -14.79 -11.62
CA ILE A 500 -2.58 -15.20 -12.55
C ILE A 500 -3.07 -16.62 -12.25
N ASN A 501 -2.16 -17.57 -12.00
CA ASN A 501 -2.53 -18.95 -11.65
C ASN A 501 -3.23 -19.04 -10.30
N PHE A 502 -2.77 -18.26 -9.32
CA PHE A 502 -3.43 -18.14 -8.04
C PHE A 502 -4.84 -17.55 -8.21
N GLY A 503 -4.99 -16.49 -9.01
CA GLY A 503 -6.30 -15.90 -9.34
C GLY A 503 -7.25 -16.88 -10.04
N ARG A 504 -6.70 -17.80 -10.84
CA ARG A 504 -7.45 -18.84 -11.54
C ARG A 504 -7.90 -19.98 -10.62
N THR A 505 -6.99 -20.50 -9.81
CA THR A 505 -7.15 -21.82 -9.17
C THR A 505 -7.00 -21.81 -7.65
N GLY A 506 -6.41 -20.77 -7.07
CA GLY A 506 -5.97 -20.74 -5.68
C GLY A 506 -4.63 -21.43 -5.45
N ASP A 507 -3.90 -21.71 -6.52
CA ASP A 507 -2.57 -22.33 -6.53
C ASP A 507 -1.66 -21.50 -7.46
N PRO A 508 -0.54 -20.94 -6.94
CA PRO A 508 0.36 -20.12 -7.74
C PRO A 508 1.32 -20.92 -8.63
N ASN A 509 1.34 -22.25 -8.53
CA ASN A 509 2.33 -23.07 -9.22
C ASN A 509 2.25 -22.99 -10.75
N HIS A 510 3.40 -22.93 -11.40
CA HIS A 510 3.57 -23.05 -12.86
C HIS A 510 5.02 -23.46 -13.21
N ASP A 511 5.27 -23.86 -14.46
CA ASP A 511 6.56 -24.40 -14.91
C ASP A 511 7.75 -23.42 -14.82
N GLY A 512 7.48 -22.13 -14.57
CA GLY A 512 8.51 -21.09 -14.46
C GLY A 512 9.10 -20.96 -13.06
N ILE A 513 8.49 -21.55 -12.03
CA ILE A 513 8.96 -21.50 -10.63
C ILE A 513 9.11 -22.93 -10.09
N PRO A 514 9.94 -23.16 -9.06
CA PRO A 514 9.88 -24.41 -8.31
C PRO A 514 8.49 -24.57 -7.65
N GLU A 515 8.18 -25.79 -7.24
CA GLU A 515 6.95 -26.06 -6.49
C GLU A 515 6.85 -25.12 -5.28
N TRP A 516 5.84 -24.26 -5.24
CA TRP A 516 5.54 -23.34 -4.14
C TRP A 516 4.55 -24.03 -3.20
N PRO A 517 5.00 -24.61 -2.08
CA PRO A 517 4.12 -25.25 -1.11
C PRO A 517 3.34 -24.22 -0.27
N LEU A 518 2.28 -24.69 0.39
CA LEU A 518 1.59 -23.93 1.43
C LEU A 518 2.57 -23.54 2.56
N TYR A 519 2.37 -22.34 3.11
CA TYR A 519 3.19 -21.77 4.18
C TYR A 519 3.30 -22.71 5.37
N ILE A 520 2.17 -23.27 5.84
CA ILE A 520 2.12 -24.30 6.88
C ILE A 520 1.27 -25.45 6.37
N THR A 521 1.83 -26.65 6.37
CA THR A 521 1.10 -27.87 5.94
C THR A 521 0.60 -28.71 7.13
N SER A 522 1.36 -28.76 8.22
CA SER A 522 1.04 -29.60 9.39
C SER A 522 1.56 -29.09 10.72
N ASP A 523 2.73 -28.44 10.74
CA ASP A 523 3.37 -27.93 11.95
C ASP A 523 3.83 -26.49 11.75
N VAL A 524 3.44 -25.60 12.65
CA VAL A 524 3.82 -24.17 12.65
C VAL A 524 5.33 -23.93 12.77
N ARG A 525 6.10 -24.96 13.15
CA ARG A 525 7.57 -24.93 13.22
C ARG A 525 8.24 -25.28 11.89
N ASP A 526 7.49 -25.75 10.91
CA ASP A 526 7.98 -26.06 9.57
C ASP A 526 7.21 -25.20 8.57
N ARG A 527 7.79 -24.03 8.27
CA ARG A 527 7.15 -22.98 7.48
C ARG A 527 7.86 -22.84 6.14
N ASN A 528 7.13 -22.95 5.04
CA ASN A 528 7.69 -22.85 3.69
C ASN A 528 7.46 -21.47 3.08
N ALA A 529 8.44 -20.91 2.40
CA ALA A 529 8.26 -19.68 1.64
C ALA A 529 8.96 -19.76 0.30
N LEU A 530 8.42 -19.05 -0.69
CA LEU A 530 9.12 -18.83 -1.96
C LEU A 530 9.97 -17.56 -1.85
N ILE A 531 11.22 -17.61 -2.29
CA ILE A 531 12.07 -16.44 -2.41
C ILE A 531 12.14 -16.02 -3.88
N PHE A 532 11.72 -14.79 -4.17
CA PHE A 532 11.95 -14.17 -5.47
C PHE A 532 13.28 -13.39 -5.42
N ASP A 533 14.32 -14.00 -5.98
CA ASP A 533 15.66 -13.47 -6.15
C ASP A 533 16.09 -13.69 -7.62
N ARG A 534 17.37 -13.52 -7.96
CA ARG A 534 17.93 -13.93 -9.25
C ARG A 534 17.57 -15.38 -9.57
N GLU A 535 17.65 -16.27 -8.59
CA GLU A 535 17.11 -17.63 -8.67
C GLU A 535 15.93 -17.78 -7.70
N VAL A 536 14.76 -18.06 -8.26
CA VAL A 536 13.55 -18.35 -7.48
C VAL A 536 13.69 -19.71 -6.81
N ARG A 537 13.54 -19.75 -5.49
CA ARG A 537 13.79 -20.95 -4.66
C ARG A 537 12.81 -21.07 -3.51
N VAL A 538 12.61 -22.29 -3.03
CA VAL A 538 11.86 -22.55 -1.79
C VAL A 538 12.83 -22.55 -0.62
N GLU A 539 12.48 -21.86 0.44
CA GLU A 539 13.23 -21.84 1.70
C GLU A 539 12.33 -22.24 2.88
N HIS A 540 12.93 -22.88 3.87
CA HIS A 540 12.25 -23.30 5.10
C HIS A 540 12.61 -22.38 6.25
N ASN A 541 11.60 -21.98 7.02
CA ASN A 541 11.73 -21.18 8.24
C ASN A 541 12.52 -19.88 8.02
N ILE A 542 12.22 -19.19 6.92
CA ILE A 542 12.83 -17.90 6.61
C ILE A 542 12.64 -16.93 7.78
N TYR A 543 13.70 -16.17 8.07
CA TYR A 543 13.74 -15.16 9.13
C TYR A 543 13.30 -15.63 10.53
N ASP A 544 13.47 -16.91 10.88
CA ASP A 544 13.00 -17.46 12.17
C ASP A 544 13.58 -16.73 13.39
N THR A 545 14.86 -16.35 13.38
CA THR A 545 15.48 -15.60 14.50
C THR A 545 14.74 -14.31 14.80
N GLY A 546 14.42 -13.52 13.76
CA GLY A 546 13.66 -12.27 13.90
C GLY A 546 12.24 -12.54 14.39
N LEU A 547 11.55 -13.50 13.76
CA LEU A 547 10.19 -13.87 14.18
C LEU A 547 10.14 -14.33 15.65
N GLN A 548 11.09 -15.16 16.10
CA GLN A 548 11.17 -15.61 17.50
C GLN A 548 11.50 -14.45 18.44
N LEU A 549 12.40 -13.55 18.07
CA LEU A 549 12.72 -12.35 18.86
C LEU A 549 11.44 -11.55 19.15
N TRP A 550 10.59 -11.37 18.15
CA TRP A 550 9.29 -10.71 18.30
C TRP A 550 8.31 -11.49 19.17
N LYS A 551 8.12 -12.78 18.89
CA LYS A 551 7.17 -13.65 19.61
C LYS A 551 7.52 -13.90 21.07
N THR A 552 8.80 -13.79 21.44
CA THR A 552 9.27 -14.19 22.78
C THR A 552 9.72 -13.02 23.63
N VAL A 553 10.46 -12.07 23.07
CA VAL A 553 11.10 -10.98 23.82
C VAL A 553 10.41 -9.65 23.55
N LEU A 554 10.31 -9.23 22.29
CA LEU A 554 9.83 -7.88 21.98
C LEU A 554 8.34 -7.70 22.27
N LYS A 555 7.54 -8.76 22.27
CA LYS A 555 6.13 -8.71 22.67
C LYS A 555 5.87 -8.02 24.00
N ASP A 556 6.79 -8.14 24.95
CA ASP A 556 6.64 -7.56 26.29
C ASP A 556 7.01 -6.07 26.33
N TYR A 557 7.53 -5.53 25.21
CA TYR A 557 8.00 -4.15 25.09
C TYR A 557 7.11 -3.26 24.26
N VAL A 558 6.23 -3.80 23.42
CA VAL A 558 5.39 -3.01 22.51
C VAL A 558 4.23 -2.38 23.27
N ARG A 559 3.92 -1.11 22.95
CA ARG A 559 2.80 -0.36 23.54
C ARG A 559 1.44 -0.89 23.10
N THR A 560 1.32 -1.25 21.84
CA THR A 560 0.16 -1.94 21.27
C THR A 560 0.39 -3.44 21.39
N PRO A 561 -0.53 -4.21 21.99
CA PRO A 561 -0.35 -5.65 22.08
C PRO A 561 -0.40 -6.28 20.69
N MET A 562 0.78 -6.57 20.11
CA MET A 562 0.93 -7.37 18.88
C MET A 562 0.87 -8.88 19.13
N PHE A 563 0.73 -9.29 20.40
CA PHE A 563 0.71 -10.69 20.82
C PHE A 563 -0.40 -10.86 21.84
N THR A 564 -1.14 -11.97 21.76
CA THR A 564 -2.12 -12.33 22.79
C THR A 564 -1.41 -12.38 24.15
N VAL A 565 -1.64 -11.39 24.99
CA VAL A 565 -1.19 -11.43 26.38
C VAL A 565 -2.12 -12.38 27.10
N ASN A 566 -1.72 -13.64 27.27
CA ASN A 566 -2.36 -14.49 28.28
C ASN A 566 -2.10 -13.83 29.64
N PRO A 567 -3.11 -13.24 30.32
CA PRO A 567 -2.85 -12.63 31.60
C PRO A 567 -2.34 -13.73 32.52
N LYS A 568 -1.13 -13.57 33.07
CA LYS A 568 -0.71 -14.40 34.21
C LYS A 568 -1.84 -14.29 35.25
N PRO A 569 -2.34 -15.41 35.80
CA PRO A 569 -3.41 -15.35 36.78
C PRO A 569 -2.97 -14.44 37.92
N VAL A 570 -3.60 -13.27 38.01
CA VAL A 570 -3.29 -12.28 39.04
C VAL A 570 -3.69 -12.93 40.37
N LYS A 571 -2.69 -13.39 41.13
CA LYS A 571 -2.90 -13.66 42.55
C LYS A 571 -3.40 -12.34 43.14
N LYS A 572 -4.63 -12.33 43.66
CA LYS A 572 -5.22 -11.22 44.43
C LYS A 572 -4.34 -10.92 45.65
N GLY A 573 -3.25 -10.17 45.44
CA GLY A 573 -2.47 -9.52 46.47
C GLY A 573 -2.92 -8.07 46.57
N LYS A 574 -3.23 -7.61 47.77
CA LYS A 574 -3.68 -6.24 48.05
C LYS A 574 -2.68 -5.24 47.47
N LEU A 575 -3.12 -4.40 46.53
CA LEU A 575 -2.45 -3.17 46.16
C LEU A 575 -2.40 -2.27 47.41
N THR A 576 -1.22 -2.15 48.02
CA THR A 576 -0.91 -1.03 48.91
C THR A 576 -0.33 0.08 48.06
N SER A 577 -0.92 1.26 48.15
CA SER A 577 -0.42 2.48 47.50
C SER A 577 1.06 2.70 47.81
N PRO A 578 1.89 3.16 46.86
CA PRO A 578 3.24 3.61 47.17
C PRO A 578 3.15 4.81 48.14
N PRO A 579 4.08 4.93 49.11
CA PRO A 579 4.08 6.06 50.02
C PRO A 579 4.33 7.36 49.21
N PRO A 580 3.69 8.48 49.58
CA PRO A 580 3.93 9.75 48.91
C PRO A 580 5.37 10.19 49.11
N GLU A 581 6.06 10.51 48.02
CA GLU A 581 7.40 11.11 48.06
C GLU A 581 7.34 12.50 48.71
N ASP A 582 8.13 12.69 49.76
CA ASP A 582 8.32 13.97 50.43
C ASP A 582 9.23 14.87 49.57
N LEU A 583 8.61 15.81 48.86
CA LEU A 583 9.27 16.81 48.01
C LEU A 583 10.01 17.92 48.79
N SER A 584 10.26 17.78 50.10
CA SER A 584 10.89 18.82 50.91
C SER A 584 12.44 18.87 50.88
N GLN A 585 13.14 17.99 50.16
CA GLN A 585 14.62 17.96 50.20
C GLN A 585 15.38 18.77 49.13
N ASN A 586 14.71 19.49 48.22
CA ASN A 586 15.39 20.33 47.22
C ASN A 586 15.58 21.80 47.61
N LYS A 587 15.90 22.08 48.89
CA LYS A 587 16.42 23.39 49.33
C LYS A 587 17.48 23.25 50.41
N LYS A 588 18.75 23.20 49.99
CA LYS A 588 19.93 23.90 50.57
C LYS A 588 21.22 23.10 50.34
N ARG A 589 22.04 23.57 49.40
CA ARG A 589 23.48 23.70 49.65
C ARG A 589 24.02 24.91 48.89
N LYS A 590 24.42 25.91 49.68
CA LYS A 590 25.06 27.16 49.29
C LYS A 590 26.55 26.94 49.00
N MET A 591 27.09 27.86 48.21
CA MET A 591 28.49 28.24 48.10
C MET A 591 29.22 28.42 49.43
N THR A 592 30.51 28.08 49.43
CA THR A 592 31.74 28.55 50.15
C THR A 592 32.62 27.31 50.38
N GLU A 593 33.90 27.22 50.02
CA GLU A 593 34.95 28.20 49.68
C GLU A 593 35.60 27.93 48.32
#